data_AF-D4VN72-F1
#
_entry.id   AF-D4VN72-F1
#
_cell.length_a   1.000
_cell.length_b   1.000
_cell.length_c   1.000
_cell.angle_alpha   90.00
_cell.angle_beta   90.00
_cell.angle_gamma   90.00
#
_symmetry.space_group_name_H-M   'P 1'
#
loop_
_entity.id
_entity.type
_entity.pdbx_description
1 polymer ?
#
loop_
_entity_poly.entity_id
_entity_poly.type
_entity_poly.pdbx_seq_one_letter_code
_entity_poly.pdbx_strand_id
1 'polypeptide(L)'
;MLLFSFMACDDDEEVKVETLEVTPANLNGTWRLVEWNGEPMADGTYCYITFVRRDKTFEMYQKFDSMYARFLSGIFEIEKDTYLGYIISGKYNNSLGGRWNNSYIVTELLPAGTMIWTVKDDAGDVSKYVRCDGVPSKIVEEARDDIDN
;
A
#
# COMPACT_ATOMS: atom_id res chain seq x y z
N MET A 1 -9.47 -56.93 17.37
CA MET A 1 -8.22 -56.66 16.63
C MET A 1 -8.04 -55.17 16.61
N LEU A 2 -7.03 -54.69 17.32
CA LEU A 2 -6.58 -53.30 17.37
C LEU A 2 -5.87 -52.98 16.05
N LEU A 3 -6.25 -51.91 15.37
CA LEU A 3 -5.40 -51.21 14.42
C LEU A 3 -5.63 -49.71 14.61
N PHE A 4 -4.72 -49.11 15.37
CA PHE A 4 -4.45 -47.68 15.34
C PHE A 4 -4.02 -47.29 13.92
N SER A 5 -4.54 -46.18 13.41
CA SER A 5 -3.87 -45.45 12.35
C SER A 5 -3.83 -43.99 12.78
N PHE A 6 -2.66 -43.64 13.31
CA PHE A 6 -2.23 -42.27 13.51
C PHE A 6 -2.24 -41.58 12.15
N MET A 7 -3.15 -40.63 11.94
CA MET A 7 -2.89 -39.58 10.96
C MET A 7 -1.87 -38.66 11.62
N ALA A 8 -0.65 -38.70 11.11
CA ALA A 8 0.42 -37.81 11.50
C ALA A 8 -0.07 -36.37 11.34
N CYS A 9 0.15 -35.54 12.37
CA CYS A 9 0.15 -34.10 12.21
C CYS A 9 1.19 -33.79 11.13
N ASP A 10 0.73 -33.27 9.99
CA ASP A 10 1.59 -32.51 9.11
C ASP A 10 1.96 -31.25 9.90
N ASP A 11 3.12 -31.32 10.55
CA ASP A 11 3.79 -30.16 11.13
C ASP A 11 4.40 -29.42 9.93
N ASP A 12 3.52 -28.81 9.12
CA ASP A 12 3.90 -27.82 8.13
C ASP A 12 4.51 -26.66 8.92
N GLU A 13 5.83 -26.69 9.07
CA GLU A 13 6.62 -25.57 9.54
C GLU A 13 6.23 -24.38 8.65
N GLU A 14 5.35 -23.50 9.16
CA GLU A 14 5.00 -22.25 8.50
C GLU A 14 6.32 -21.51 8.22
N VAL A 15 6.78 -21.58 6.97
CA VAL A 15 7.96 -20.84 6.53
C VAL A 15 7.60 -19.37 6.62
N LYS A 16 7.93 -18.76 7.76
CA LYS A 16 7.73 -17.33 7.99
C LYS A 16 8.60 -16.58 7.01
N VAL A 17 7.96 -16.07 5.96
CA VAL A 17 8.63 -15.20 5.00
C VAL A 17 9.11 -13.96 5.75
N GLU A 18 10.41 -13.71 5.74
CA GLU A 18 10.98 -12.54 6.40
C GLU A 18 10.41 -11.25 5.78
N THR A 19 9.87 -10.39 6.63
CA THR A 19 9.37 -9.07 6.24
C THR A 19 10.49 -8.04 6.36
N LEU A 20 10.47 -7.04 5.47
CA LEU A 20 11.37 -5.91 5.54
C LEU A 20 10.85 -4.89 6.56
N GLU A 21 11.78 -4.20 7.23
CA GLU A 21 11.41 -3.01 8.02
C GLU A 21 10.80 -1.94 7.10
N VAL A 22 9.74 -1.28 7.56
CA VAL A 22 9.11 -0.19 6.81
C VAL A 22 9.97 1.06 6.97
N THR A 23 10.82 1.31 5.97
CA THR A 23 11.73 2.46 5.93
C THR A 23 11.55 3.20 4.60
N PRO A 24 11.92 4.48 4.50
CA PRO A 24 11.90 5.18 3.21
C PRO A 24 12.71 4.46 2.13
N ALA A 25 13.80 3.78 2.51
CA ALA A 25 14.63 3.01 1.59
C ALA A 25 13.89 1.79 1.03
N ASN A 26 13.19 1.03 1.88
CA ASN A 26 12.46 -0.17 1.46
C ASN A 26 11.15 0.18 0.73
N LEU A 27 10.51 1.32 1.04
CA LEU A 27 9.32 1.80 0.32
C LEU A 27 9.62 2.44 -1.04
N ASN A 28 10.85 2.93 -1.26
CA ASN A 28 11.22 3.68 -2.46
C ASN A 28 10.79 2.97 -3.76
N GLY A 29 10.20 3.72 -4.70
CA GLY A 29 9.70 3.21 -5.97
C GLY A 29 8.18 3.22 -6.06
N THR A 30 7.65 2.60 -7.12
CA THR A 30 6.22 2.65 -7.45
C THR A 30 5.50 1.37 -7.03
N TRP A 31 4.31 1.57 -6.49
CA TRP A 31 3.40 0.54 -6.01
C TRP A 31 2.01 0.75 -6.58
N ARG A 32 1.31 -0.34 -6.85
CA ARG A 32 -0.05 -0.35 -7.37
C ARG A 32 -0.97 -1.10 -6.40
N LEU A 33 -2.09 -0.49 -6.04
CA LEU A 33 -3.17 -1.15 -5.31
C LEU A 33 -3.77 -2.24 -6.21
N VAL A 34 -3.80 -3.48 -5.74
CA VAL A 34 -4.33 -4.65 -6.48
C VAL A 34 -5.53 -5.29 -5.83
N GLU A 35 -5.68 -5.17 -4.51
CA GLU A 35 -6.84 -5.65 -3.77
C GLU A 35 -7.26 -4.62 -2.72
N TRP A 36 -8.57 -4.46 -2.54
CA TRP A 36 -9.20 -3.71 -1.46
C TRP A 36 -10.18 -4.62 -0.72
N ASN A 37 -10.01 -4.75 0.59
CA ASN A 37 -10.80 -5.61 1.47
C ASN A 37 -10.84 -7.08 1.00
N GLY A 38 -9.73 -7.56 0.42
CA GLY A 38 -9.59 -8.93 -0.10
C GLY A 38 -10.15 -9.13 -1.52
N GLU A 39 -10.79 -8.12 -2.10
CA GLU A 39 -11.35 -8.18 -3.45
C GLU A 39 -10.43 -7.47 -4.46
N PRO A 40 -10.30 -8.00 -5.69
CA PRO A 40 -9.57 -7.32 -6.76
C PRO A 40 -10.15 -5.93 -7.06
N MET A 41 -9.29 -5.02 -7.52
CA MET A 41 -9.72 -3.71 -7.97
C MET A 41 -10.73 -3.81 -9.12
N ALA A 42 -11.79 -2.99 -9.07
CA ALA A 42 -12.80 -2.94 -10.13
C ALA A 42 -12.22 -2.44 -11.45
N ASP A 43 -12.75 -2.95 -12.58
CA ASP A 43 -12.32 -2.52 -13.91
C ASP A 43 -12.40 -1.00 -14.08
N GLY A 44 -11.35 -0.41 -14.64
CA GLY A 44 -11.24 1.02 -14.86
C GLY A 44 -10.89 1.85 -13.61
N THR A 45 -10.75 1.22 -12.44
CA THR A 45 -10.23 1.87 -11.23
C THR A 45 -8.74 1.58 -11.05
N TYR A 46 -8.03 2.50 -10.38
CA TYR A 46 -6.62 2.31 -10.06
C TYR A 46 -6.17 3.22 -8.91
N CYS A 47 -5.12 2.80 -8.22
CA CYS A 47 -4.32 3.65 -7.35
C CYS A 47 -2.85 3.24 -7.50
N TYR A 48 -2.01 4.19 -7.92
CA TYR A 48 -0.56 4.05 -7.95
C TYR A 48 0.03 5.07 -6.99
N ILE A 49 1.03 4.66 -6.21
CA ILE A 49 1.81 5.55 -5.35
C ILE A 49 3.30 5.32 -5.58
N THR A 50 4.03 6.40 -5.80
CA THR A 50 5.50 6.39 -5.95
C THR A 50 6.12 7.11 -4.76
N PHE A 51 6.96 6.41 -4.01
CA PHE A 51 7.72 6.99 -2.91
C PHE A 51 9.15 7.34 -3.33
N VAL A 52 9.60 8.52 -2.91
CA VAL A 52 10.98 8.98 -3.09
C VAL A 52 11.66 9.05 -1.73
N ARG A 53 12.63 8.16 -1.49
CA ARG A 53 13.27 7.99 -0.17
C ARG A 53 14.02 9.23 0.33
N ARG A 54 14.66 9.97 -0.57
CA ARG A 54 15.59 11.05 -0.21
C ARG A 54 14.85 12.20 0.48
N ASP A 55 13.75 12.61 -0.13
CA ASP A 55 13.01 13.80 0.27
C ASP A 55 11.73 13.42 1.05
N LYS A 56 11.50 12.11 1.25
CA LYS A 56 10.27 11.53 1.82
C LYS A 56 9.00 12.08 1.17
N THR A 57 9.04 12.22 -0.14
CA THR A 57 7.91 12.67 -0.94
C THR A 57 7.18 11.49 -1.56
N PHE A 58 5.91 11.71 -1.91
CA PHE A 58 5.15 10.79 -2.72
C PHE A 58 4.46 11.50 -3.88
N GLU A 59 4.23 10.76 -4.94
CA GLU A 59 3.24 11.06 -5.98
C GLU A 59 2.21 9.93 -6.00
N MET A 60 0.93 10.27 -6.11
CA MET A 60 -0.17 9.33 -6.20
C MET A 60 -1.06 9.66 -7.39
N TYR A 61 -1.39 8.62 -8.17
CA TYR A 61 -2.24 8.69 -9.35
C TYR A 61 -3.40 7.74 -9.11
N GLN A 62 -4.62 8.26 -8.95
CA GLN A 62 -5.73 7.42 -8.53
C GLN A 62 -7.08 7.83 -9.09
N LYS A 63 -7.91 6.81 -9.32
CA LYS A 63 -9.32 6.86 -9.74
C LYS A 63 -10.07 5.72 -9.04
N PHE A 64 -9.78 5.55 -7.75
CA PHE A 64 -10.29 4.44 -6.96
C PHE A 64 -11.59 4.80 -6.25
N ASP A 65 -11.63 5.97 -5.62
CA ASP A 65 -12.72 6.51 -4.81
C ASP A 65 -13.50 7.63 -5.54
N SER A 66 -13.29 7.79 -6.84
CA SER A 66 -13.80 8.90 -7.65
C SER A 66 -14.04 8.46 -9.11
N MET A 67 -14.99 9.12 -9.78
CA MET A 67 -15.19 8.98 -11.22
C MET A 67 -14.12 9.71 -12.05
N TYR A 68 -13.36 10.63 -11.42
CA TYR A 68 -12.30 11.41 -12.03
C TYR A 68 -10.93 10.98 -11.51
N ALA A 69 -9.97 10.90 -12.42
CA ALA A 69 -8.58 10.65 -12.10
C ALA A 69 -7.99 11.84 -11.35
N ARG A 70 -7.08 11.58 -10.41
CA ARG A 70 -6.45 12.63 -9.61
C ARG A 70 -4.96 12.37 -9.48
N PHE A 71 -4.19 13.43 -9.66
CA PHE A 71 -2.82 13.51 -9.23
C PHE A 71 -2.72 14.18 -7.86
N LEU A 72 -2.10 13.50 -6.91
CA LEU A 72 -1.82 13.99 -5.57
C LEU A 72 -0.32 13.89 -5.33
N SER A 73 0.25 14.89 -4.65
CA SER A 73 1.64 14.84 -4.21
C SER A 73 1.77 15.39 -2.80
N GLY A 74 2.86 15.03 -2.14
CA GLY A 74 3.07 15.41 -0.75
C GLY A 74 4.32 14.82 -0.13
N ILE A 75 4.34 14.86 1.20
CA ILE A 75 5.33 14.18 2.03
C ILE A 75 4.68 13.03 2.80
N PHE A 76 5.47 12.00 3.10
CA PHE A 76 5.05 10.89 3.95
C PHE A 76 5.92 10.78 5.21
N GLU A 77 5.32 10.27 6.27
CA GLU A 77 5.93 10.04 7.57
C GLU A 77 5.78 8.56 7.93
N ILE A 78 6.80 8.00 8.59
CA ILE A 78 6.77 6.64 9.13
C ILE A 78 7.03 6.74 10.63
N GLU A 79 6.14 6.17 11.41
CA GLU A 79 6.24 6.00 12.85
C GLU A 79 6.37 4.50 13.17
N LYS A 80 7.18 4.14 14.17
CA LYS A 80 7.21 2.78 14.72
C LYS A 80 6.53 2.81 16.08
N ASP A 81 5.26 2.45 16.10
CA ASP A 81 4.46 2.30 17.30
C ASP A 81 4.79 0.98 18.00
N THR A 82 4.83 0.99 19.33
CA THR A 82 5.23 -0.17 20.15
C THR A 82 4.24 -1.34 20.05
N TYR A 83 2.97 -1.08 19.77
CA TYR A 83 1.90 -2.08 19.74
C TYR A 83 1.43 -2.38 18.32
N LEU A 84 1.29 -1.35 17.50
CA LEU A 84 0.74 -1.45 16.15
C LEU A 84 1.82 -1.74 15.09
N GLY A 85 3.10 -1.58 15.42
CA GLY A 85 4.20 -1.72 14.48
C GLY A 85 4.38 -0.46 13.64
N TYR A 86 4.63 -0.62 12.34
CA TYR A 86 4.91 0.53 11.47
C TYR A 86 3.64 1.21 11.00
N ILE A 87 3.55 2.52 11.18
CA ILE A 87 2.44 3.35 10.73
C ILE A 87 2.97 4.33 9.68
N ILE A 88 2.34 4.34 8.50
CA ILE A 88 2.57 5.36 7.47
C ILE A 88 1.42 6.37 7.45
N SER A 89 1.77 7.64 7.29
CA SER A 89 0.81 8.71 7.04
C SER A 89 1.40 9.73 6.07
N GLY A 90 0.59 10.66 5.58
CA GLY A 90 1.08 11.68 4.66
C GLY A 90 0.32 12.99 4.72
N LYS A 91 0.93 14.01 4.11
CA LYS A 91 0.41 15.37 4.00
C LYS A 91 0.54 15.83 2.55
N TYR A 92 -0.54 16.38 2.00
CA TYR A 92 -0.58 16.87 0.63
C TYR A 92 0.12 18.24 0.49
N ASN A 93 0.68 18.48 -0.69
CA ASN A 93 1.33 19.75 -1.07
C ASN A 93 0.35 20.87 -1.43
N ASN A 94 -0.95 20.57 -1.61
CA ASN A 94 -1.93 21.57 -2.05
C ASN A 94 -2.09 22.71 -1.01
N SER A 95 -2.63 23.85 -1.46
CA SER A 95 -2.68 25.13 -0.73
C SER A 95 -3.40 25.07 0.63
N LEU A 96 -4.11 23.99 0.95
CA LEU A 96 -4.79 23.76 2.22
C LEU A 96 -4.07 22.76 3.14
N GLY A 97 -3.00 22.10 2.69
CA GLY A 97 -2.10 21.30 3.53
C GLY A 97 -2.76 20.15 4.29
N GLY A 98 -3.83 19.56 3.73
CA GLY A 98 -4.57 18.46 4.35
C GLY A 98 -3.71 17.21 4.54
N ARG A 99 -3.97 16.46 5.61
CA ARG A 99 -3.42 15.10 5.77
C ARG A 99 -4.17 14.13 4.87
N TRP A 100 -3.57 12.96 4.62
CA TRP A 100 -4.33 11.81 4.14
C TRP A 100 -5.52 11.55 5.06
N ASN A 101 -6.60 10.99 4.50
CA ASN A 101 -7.82 10.71 5.26
C ASN A 101 -7.55 9.76 6.44
N ASN A 102 -6.66 8.79 6.23
CA ASN A 102 -6.28 7.78 7.20
C ASN A 102 -4.76 7.71 7.38
N SER A 103 -4.34 7.19 8.52
CA SER A 103 -3.00 6.62 8.72
C SER A 103 -3.12 5.10 8.64
N TYR A 104 -2.07 4.43 8.14
CA TYR A 104 -2.13 3.01 7.83
C TYR A 104 -1.05 2.25 8.58
N ILE A 105 -1.43 1.15 9.21
CA ILE A 105 -0.50 0.14 9.69
C ILE A 105 0.03 -0.62 8.48
N VAL A 106 1.35 -0.70 8.34
CA VAL A 106 2.01 -1.36 7.21
C VAL A 106 2.57 -2.69 7.68
N THR A 107 2.07 -3.76 7.09
CA THR A 107 2.52 -5.15 7.32
C THR A 107 2.92 -5.81 6.01
N GLU A 108 3.55 -6.98 6.12
CA GLU A 108 3.89 -7.82 4.97
C GLU A 108 4.62 -7.07 3.85
N LEU A 109 5.50 -6.13 4.20
CA LEU A 109 6.42 -5.51 3.24
C LEU A 109 7.44 -6.57 2.84
N LEU A 110 7.16 -7.32 1.78
CA LEU A 110 7.99 -8.44 1.36
C LEU A 110 9.06 -8.00 0.35
N PRO A 111 10.26 -8.62 0.36
CA PRO A 111 11.26 -8.43 -0.69
C PRO A 111 10.73 -8.73 -2.10
N ALA A 112 9.76 -9.63 -2.21
CA ALA A 112 9.07 -9.99 -3.45
C ALA A 112 8.22 -8.84 -4.03
N GLY A 113 8.06 -7.72 -3.31
CA GLY A 113 7.37 -6.54 -3.81
C GLY A 113 5.87 -6.53 -3.52
N THR A 114 5.45 -7.02 -2.35
CA THR A 114 4.08 -6.83 -1.84
C THR A 114 4.11 -6.03 -0.54
N MET A 115 3.02 -5.35 -0.22
CA MET A 115 2.79 -4.75 1.10
C MET A 115 1.29 -4.64 1.40
N ILE A 116 0.94 -4.75 2.67
CA ILE A 116 -0.44 -4.60 3.17
C ILE A 116 -0.54 -3.32 4.00
N TRP A 117 -1.57 -2.54 3.73
CA TRP A 117 -1.91 -1.33 4.47
C TRP A 117 -3.29 -1.52 5.10
N THR A 118 -3.37 -1.46 6.42
CA THR A 118 -4.63 -1.52 7.17
C THR A 118 -4.89 -0.16 7.80
N VAL A 119 -6.09 0.40 7.68
CA VAL A 119 -6.41 1.67 8.34
C VAL A 119 -6.26 1.50 9.86
N LYS A 120 -5.50 2.42 10.49
CA LYS A 120 -5.14 2.33 11.92
C LYS A 120 -6.34 2.14 12.84
N ASP A 121 -7.43 2.83 12.54
CA ASP A 121 -8.64 2.86 13.36
C ASP A 121 -9.81 2.06 12.73
N ASP A 122 -9.55 1.31 11.65
CA ASP A 122 -10.51 0.43 10.98
C ASP A 122 -9.79 -0.79 10.37
N ALA A 123 -9.80 -1.89 11.11
CA ALA A 123 -9.16 -3.14 10.67
C ALA A 123 -9.86 -3.79 9.47
N GLY A 124 -11.07 -3.34 9.11
CA GLY A 124 -11.82 -3.81 7.95
C GLY A 124 -11.43 -3.12 6.64
N ASP A 125 -10.71 -1.99 6.70
CA ASP A 125 -10.22 -1.27 5.51
C ASP A 125 -8.77 -1.64 5.24
N VAL A 126 -8.58 -2.59 4.31
CA VAL A 126 -7.31 -3.23 4.00
C VAL A 126 -6.99 -3.09 2.52
N SER A 127 -5.79 -2.62 2.23
CA SER A 127 -5.27 -2.37 0.90
C SER A 127 -4.01 -3.19 0.66
N LYS A 128 -3.99 -3.98 -0.43
CA LYS A 128 -2.80 -4.72 -0.86
C LYS A 128 -2.15 -4.05 -2.06
N TYR A 129 -0.86 -3.78 -1.92
CA TYR A 129 -0.07 -3.19 -2.98
C TYR A 129 0.96 -4.16 -3.53
N VAL A 130 1.24 -4.04 -4.83
CA VAL A 130 2.30 -4.75 -5.54
C VAL A 130 3.24 -3.73 -6.18
N ARG A 131 4.54 -3.96 -6.05
CA ARG A 131 5.59 -3.13 -6.65
C ARG A 131 5.53 -3.26 -8.18
N CYS A 132 5.75 -2.16 -8.89
CA CYS A 132 5.77 -2.13 -10.35
C CYS A 132 6.85 -1.17 -10.87
N ASP A 133 7.19 -1.30 -12.15
CA ASP A 133 8.27 -0.54 -12.79
C ASP A 133 7.98 0.97 -12.87
N GLY A 134 6.70 1.36 -12.80
CA GLY A 134 6.28 2.74 -12.85
C GLY A 134 4.78 2.89 -13.11
N VAL A 135 4.32 4.13 -13.15
CA VAL A 135 2.94 4.48 -13.49
C VAL A 135 2.77 4.45 -15.01
N PRO A 136 1.80 3.72 -15.57
CA PRO A 136 1.53 3.73 -17.01
C PRO A 136 1.28 5.15 -17.55
N SER A 137 1.84 5.49 -18.72
CA SER A 137 1.74 6.84 -19.29
C SER A 137 0.29 7.33 -19.43
N LYS A 138 -0.61 6.47 -19.90
CA LYS A 138 -2.05 6.79 -20.00
C LYS A 138 -2.69 7.24 -18.69
N ILE A 139 -2.23 6.72 -17.55
CA ILE A 139 -2.72 7.09 -16.22
C ILE A 139 -2.11 8.41 -15.77
N VAL A 140 -0.84 8.64 -16.10
CA VAL A 140 -0.17 9.92 -15.83
C VAL A 140 -0.85 11.05 -16.60
N GLU A 141 -1.14 10.84 -17.88
CA GLU A 141 -1.89 11.76 -18.74
C GLU A 141 -3.28 12.02 -18.14
N GLU A 142 -4.09 10.98 -17.94
CA GLU A 142 -5.47 11.10 -17.40
C GLU A 142 -5.53 11.84 -16.07
N ALA A 143 -4.59 11.61 -15.15
CA ALA A 143 -4.61 12.20 -13.81
C ALA A 143 -4.02 13.62 -13.74
N ARG A 144 -3.22 14.04 -14.72
CA ARG A 144 -2.60 15.37 -14.77
C ARG A 144 -3.35 16.34 -15.68
N ASP A 145 -4.14 15.84 -16.63
CA ASP A 145 -5.00 16.67 -17.49
C ASP A 145 -6.01 17.52 -16.67
N ASP A 146 -6.41 17.06 -15.49
CA ASP A 146 -7.31 17.78 -14.57
C ASP A 146 -6.64 18.93 -13.79
N ILE A 147 -5.33 19.14 -13.90
CA ILE A 147 -4.63 20.27 -13.24
C ILE A 147 -4.69 21.55 -14.09
N ASP A 148 -4.91 21.41 -15.39
CA ASP A 148 -4.82 22.51 -16.36
C ASP A 148 -6.20 23.05 -16.83
N ASN A 149 -7.31 22.59 -16.22
CA ASN A 149 -8.68 23.10 -16.45
C ASN A 149 -9.23 23.83 -15.21
#